data_AF-A0A250WZB0-F1
#
_entry.id   AF-A0A250WZB0-F1
#
_cell.length_a   1.000
_cell.length_b   1.000
_cell.length_c   1.000
_cell.angle_alpha   90.00
_cell.angle_beta   90.00
_cell.angle_gamma   90.00
#
_symmetry.space_group_name_H-M   'P 1'
#
loop_
_entity.id
_entity.type
_entity.pdbx_description
1 polymer ?
#
loop_
_entity_poly.entity_id
_entity_poly.type
_entity_poly.pdbx_seq_one_letter_code
_entity_poly.pdbx_strand_id
1 'polypeptide(L)'
;MSCYQVLNALRDCQNKHPRDVDIFCRHLTTSAGWCIFQSVCPREVQALEDCVGTTNIRTIGDNIPNRCADREAALSACIEGQRLAAEDRTATCPSKQAKLP
;
A
#
# COMPACT_ATOMS: atom_id res chain seq x y z
N MET A 1 14.79 -0.53 -5.41
CA MET A 1 14.66 0.44 -4.29
C MET A 1 14.04 -0.28 -3.12
N SER A 2 14.48 -0.03 -1.88
CA SER A 2 13.81 -0.64 -0.72
C SER A 2 12.53 0.13 -0.39
N CYS A 3 11.48 -0.58 0.05
CA CYS A 3 10.21 0.02 0.50
C CYS A 3 10.45 1.16 1.51
N TYR A 4 11.43 0.98 2.40
CA TYR A 4 11.85 1.97 3.39
C TYR A 4 12.34 3.29 2.78
N GLN A 5 13.09 3.25 1.67
CA GLN A 5 13.55 4.46 0.98
C GLN A 5 12.38 5.25 0.39
N VAL A 6 11.38 4.56 -0.17
CA VAL A 6 10.18 5.20 -0.74
C VAL A 6 9.34 5.84 0.36
N LEU A 7 9.18 5.18 1.50
CA LEU A 7 8.46 5.71 2.66
C LEU A 7 9.15 6.95 3.25
N ASN A 8 10.49 6.94 3.35
CA ASN A 8 11.23 8.12 3.80
C ASN A 8 11.10 9.28 2.80
N ALA A 9 11.20 9.01 1.50
CA ALA A 9 11.00 10.03 0.48
C ALA A 9 9.58 10.62 0.53
N LEU A 10 8.56 9.79 0.75
CA LEU A 10 7.18 10.24 0.96
C LEU A 10 7.06 11.14 2.19
N ARG A 11 7.64 10.73 3.32
CA ARG A 11 7.65 11.52 4.56
C ARG A 11 8.33 12.87 4.36
N ASP A 12 9.47 12.89 3.67
CA ASP A 12 10.19 14.13 3.37
C ASP A 12 9.38 15.04 2.44
N CYS A 13 8.68 14.48 1.45
CA CYS A 13 7.79 15.23 0.58
C CYS A 13 6.62 15.84 1.36
N GLN A 14 5.98 15.05 2.24
CA GLN A 14 4.88 15.50 3.09
C GLN A 14 5.32 16.63 4.04
N ASN A 15 6.52 16.54 4.60
CA ASN A 15 7.08 17.60 5.45
C ASN A 15 7.36 18.90 4.69
N LYS A 16 7.78 18.80 3.42
CA LYS A 16 8.05 19.97 2.57
C LYS A 16 6.80 20.61 1.99
N HIS A 17 5.76 19.82 1.72
CA HIS A 17 4.51 20.27 1.09
C HIS A 17 3.28 19.91 1.93
N PRO A 18 3.15 20.39 3.18
CA PRO A 18 2.09 19.96 4.10
C PRO A 18 0.67 20.33 3.66
N ARG A 19 0.52 21.33 2.78
CA ARG A 19 -0.79 21.79 2.27
C ARG A 19 -1.20 21.18 0.93
N ASP A 20 -0.23 20.65 0.18
CA ASP A 20 -0.42 20.21 -1.22
C ASP A 20 0.12 18.78 -1.43
N VAL A 21 0.02 17.94 -0.39
CA VAL A 21 0.56 16.57 -0.37
C VAL A 21 0.02 15.75 -1.55
N ASP A 22 -1.27 15.86 -1.83
CA ASP A 22 -1.93 15.08 -2.90
C ASP A 22 -1.49 15.51 -4.31
N ILE A 23 -0.90 16.68 -4.48
CA ILE A 23 -0.41 17.16 -5.76
C ILE A 23 1.07 16.80 -5.91
N PHE A 24 1.90 17.18 -4.94
CA PHE A 24 3.35 17.02 -5.04
C PHE A 24 3.83 15.61 -4.70
N CYS A 25 3.15 14.92 -3.78
CA CYS A 25 3.60 13.63 -3.26
C CYS A 25 2.83 12.43 -3.84
N ARG A 26 1.83 12.64 -4.72
CA ARG A 26 0.98 11.56 -5.29
C ARG A 26 1.78 10.37 -5.82
N HIS A 27 2.84 10.64 -6.57
CA HIS A 27 3.69 9.61 -7.17
C HIS A 27 4.45 8.79 -6.10
N LEU A 28 4.83 9.42 -4.99
CA LEU A 28 5.45 8.76 -3.85
C LEU A 28 4.41 8.00 -3.02
N THR A 29 3.20 8.55 -2.86
CA THR A 29 2.08 7.86 -2.19
C THR A 29 1.72 6.56 -2.91
N THR A 30 1.62 6.61 -4.23
CA THR A 30 1.31 5.45 -5.07
C THR A 30 2.42 4.40 -4.98
N SER A 31 3.68 4.83 -5.06
CA SER A 31 4.83 3.94 -4.95
C SER A 31 4.94 3.31 -3.55
N ALA A 32 4.67 4.08 -2.50
CA ALA A 32 4.68 3.60 -1.12
C ALA A 32 3.57 2.56 -0.89
N GLY A 33 2.35 2.84 -1.37
CA GLY A 33 1.23 1.89 -1.30
C GLY A 33 1.57 0.56 -1.97
N TRP A 34 2.14 0.61 -3.18
CA TRP A 34 2.53 -0.60 -3.90
C TRP A 34 3.62 -1.40 -3.20
N CYS A 35 4.64 -0.73 -2.66
CA CYS A 35 5.67 -1.42 -1.89
C CYS A 35 5.11 -2.09 -0.64
N ILE A 36 4.11 -1.48 0.02
CA ILE A 36 3.43 -2.10 1.16
C ILE A 36 2.63 -3.32 0.68
N PHE A 37 1.84 -3.20 -0.37
CA PHE A 37 1.08 -4.33 -0.92
C PHE A 37 1.99 -5.47 -1.33
N GLN A 38 3.14 -5.20 -1.95
CA GLN A 38 4.11 -6.20 -2.32
C GLN A 38 4.73 -6.89 -1.10
N SER A 39 4.88 -6.18 0.03
CA SER A 39 5.41 -6.77 1.25
C SER A 39 4.41 -7.64 2.00
N VAL A 40 3.11 -7.32 1.90
CA VAL A 40 2.04 -7.97 2.65
C VAL A 40 1.37 -9.09 1.83
N CYS A 41 1.13 -8.84 0.55
CA CYS A 41 0.45 -9.72 -0.41
C CYS A 41 1.33 -9.91 -1.68
N PRO A 42 2.54 -10.49 -1.55
CA PRO A 42 3.49 -10.58 -2.65
C PRO A 42 2.97 -11.39 -3.84
N ARG A 43 2.17 -12.44 -3.59
CA ARG A 43 1.66 -13.32 -4.64
C ARG A 43 0.58 -12.65 -5.47
N GLU A 44 -0.32 -11.93 -4.82
CA GLU A 44 -1.43 -11.23 -5.45
C GLU A 44 -0.93 -10.05 -6.27
N VAL A 45 0.06 -9.32 -5.74
CA VAL A 45 0.75 -8.26 -6.48
C VAL A 45 1.43 -8.83 -7.73
N GLN A 46 2.20 -9.92 -7.60
CA GLN A 46 2.88 -10.53 -8.74
C GLN A 46 1.88 -11.04 -9.80
N ALA A 47 0.78 -11.68 -9.39
CA ALA A 47 -0.25 -12.14 -10.31
C ALA A 47 -0.95 -10.98 -11.05
N LEU A 48 -1.07 -9.81 -10.42
CA LEU A 48 -1.59 -8.61 -11.04
C LEU A 48 -0.57 -8.01 -12.01
N GLU A 49 0.71 -7.90 -11.63
CA GLU A 49 1.81 -7.45 -12.51
C GLU A 49 1.93 -8.32 -13.76
N ASP A 50 1.84 -9.65 -13.60
CA ASP A 50 1.86 -10.62 -14.70
C ASP A 50 0.65 -10.44 -15.64
N CYS A 51 -0.53 -10.16 -15.09
CA CYS A 51 -1.75 -9.96 -15.89
C CYS A 51 -1.73 -8.64 -16.68
N VAL A 52 -1.26 -7.56 -16.06
CA VAL A 52 -1.10 -6.26 -16.72
C VAL A 52 0.06 -6.34 -17.74
N GLY A 53 1.07 -7.16 -17.45
CA GLY A 53 2.28 -7.31 -18.26
C GLY A 53 3.31 -6.21 -17.98
N THR A 54 3.26 -5.58 -16.81
CA THR A 54 4.19 -4.53 -16.40
C THR A 54 4.39 -4.55 -14.90
N THR A 55 5.60 -4.18 -14.47
CA THR A 55 5.93 -3.88 -13.07
C THR A 55 5.93 -2.37 -12.81
N ASN A 56 5.50 -1.57 -13.79
CA ASN A 56 5.42 -0.12 -13.65
C ASN A 56 4.19 0.27 -12.83
N ILE A 57 4.43 0.57 -11.55
CA ILE A 57 3.43 0.95 -10.55
C ILE A 57 2.56 2.12 -11.01
N ARG A 58 3.12 3.10 -11.75
CA ARG A 58 2.33 4.23 -12.26
C ARG A 58 1.27 3.76 -13.26
N THR A 59 1.64 2.83 -14.12
CA THR A 59 0.73 2.27 -15.12
C THR A 59 -0.36 1.43 -14.46
N ILE A 60 -0.02 0.65 -13.43
CA ILE A 60 -0.98 -0.21 -12.72
C ILE A 60 -1.94 0.63 -11.85
N GLY A 61 -1.42 1.63 -11.14
CA GLY A 61 -2.22 2.48 -10.24
C GLY A 61 -3.20 3.41 -10.95
N ASP A 62 -2.94 3.77 -12.21
CA ASP A 62 -3.84 4.63 -12.99
C ASP A 62 -4.89 3.86 -13.80
N ASN A 63 -4.60 2.62 -14.24
CA ASN A 63 -5.54 1.84 -15.03
C ASN A 63 -5.25 0.33 -14.97
N ILE A 64 -6.10 -0.42 -14.27
CA ILE A 64 -6.09 -1.89 -14.31
C ILE A 64 -7.02 -2.35 -15.44
N PRO A 65 -6.52 -3.08 -16.45
CA PRO A 65 -7.36 -3.61 -17.51
C PRO A 65 -8.47 -4.52 -16.96
N ASN A 66 -9.69 -4.41 -17.48
CA ASN A 66 -10.83 -5.23 -17.04
C ASN A 66 -10.54 -6.76 -17.06
N ARG A 67 -9.68 -7.22 -17.96
CA ARG A 67 -9.23 -8.63 -18.01
C ARG A 67 -8.46 -9.09 -16.75
N CYS A 68 -8.00 -8.15 -15.95
CA CYS A 68 -7.26 -8.35 -14.70
C CYS A 68 -8.08 -8.00 -13.46
N ALA A 69 -9.38 -7.67 -13.60
CA ALA A 69 -10.25 -7.31 -12.49
C ALA A 69 -10.32 -8.41 -11.41
N ASP A 70 -10.28 -9.68 -11.80
CA ASP A 70 -10.23 -10.79 -10.84
C ASP A 70 -8.95 -10.79 -9.99
N ARG A 71 -7.82 -10.33 -10.56
CA ARG A 71 -6.53 -10.22 -9.86
C ARG A 71 -6.50 -9.01 -8.94
N GLU A 72 -7.11 -7.90 -9.37
CA GLU A 72 -7.35 -6.74 -8.52
C GLU A 72 -8.22 -7.11 -7.30
N ALA A 73 -9.34 -7.81 -7.53
CA ALA A 73 -10.22 -8.26 -6.46
C ALA A 73 -9.51 -9.20 -5.47
N ALA A 74 -8.66 -10.11 -5.97
CA ALA A 74 -7.85 -10.98 -5.14
C ALA A 74 -6.85 -10.20 -4.27
N LEU A 75 -6.20 -9.18 -4.83
CA LEU A 75 -5.31 -8.29 -4.10
C LEU A 75 -6.07 -7.52 -3.00
N SER A 76 -7.23 -6.95 -3.34
CA SER A 76 -8.10 -6.26 -2.37
C SER A 76 -8.53 -7.18 -1.22
N ALA A 77 -8.91 -8.42 -1.53
CA ALA A 77 -9.29 -9.41 -0.51
C ALA A 77 -8.12 -9.76 0.43
N CYS A 78 -6.90 -9.90 -0.11
CA CYS A 78 -5.71 -10.14 0.70
C CYS A 78 -5.40 -8.96 1.63
N ILE A 79 -5.48 -7.73 1.11
CA ILE A 79 -5.24 -6.51 1.89
C ILE A 79 -6.25 -6.39 3.03
N GLU A 80 -7.55 -6.58 2.76
CA GLU A 80 -8.59 -6.54 3.79
C GLU A 80 -8.41 -7.65 4.84
N GLY A 81 -8.06 -8.86 4.42
CA GLY A 81 -7.76 -9.95 5.35
C GLY A 81 -6.59 -9.63 6.29
N GLN A 82 -5.53 -9.01 5.76
CA GLN A 82 -4.36 -8.60 6.54
C GLN A 82 -4.66 -7.42 7.46
N ARG A 83 -5.50 -6.48 7.02
CA ARG A 83 -6.00 -5.39 7.85
C ARG A 83 -6.82 -5.93 9.03
N LEU A 84 -7.77 -6.82 8.80
CA LEU A 84 -8.57 -7.45 9.85
C LEU A 84 -7.69 -8.21 10.85
N ALA A 85 -6.71 -8.98 10.37
CA ALA A 85 -5.76 -9.68 11.23
C ALA A 85 -4.88 -8.72 12.05
N ALA A 86 -4.50 -7.57 11.49
CA ALA A 86 -3.76 -6.53 12.20
C ALA A 86 -4.62 -5.81 13.24
N GLU A 87 -5.88 -5.51 12.92
CA GLU A 87 -6.87 -4.95 13.86
C GLU A 87 -7.08 -5.91 15.04
N ASP A 88 -7.22 -7.21 14.81
CA ASP A 88 -7.36 -8.23 15.86
C ASP A 88 -6.11 -8.32 16.76
N ARG A 89 -4.91 -8.35 16.16
CA ARG A 89 -3.63 -8.35 16.89
C ARG A 89 -3.43 -7.08 17.73
N THR A 90 -3.86 -5.93 17.24
CA THR A 90 -3.75 -4.66 17.97
C THR A 90 -4.86 -4.48 19.02
N ALA A 91 -6.00 -5.14 18.86
CA ALA A 91 -7.04 -5.23 19.88
C ALA A 91 -6.63 -6.11 21.07
N THR A 92 -5.81 -7.14 20.81
CA THR A 92 -5.25 -8.04 21.83
C THR A 92 -3.97 -7.51 22.50
N CYS A 93 -3.43 -6.36 22.09
CA CYS A 93 -2.29 -5.74 22.78
C CYS A 93 -2.70 -5.15 24.15
N PRO A 94 -2.09 -5.60 25.27
CA PRO A 94 -2.42 -5.13 26.62
C PRO A 94 -2.11 -3.64 26.86
N SER A 95 -1.38 -2.99 25.97
CA SER A 95 -0.98 -1.58 26.08
C SER A 95 -2.12 -0.57 25.87
N LYS A 96 -3.29 -0.96 25.32
CA LYS A 96 -4.46 -0.06 25.25
C LYS A 96 -5.20 0.11 26.58
N GLN A 97 -4.93 -0.73 27.59
CA GLN A 97 -5.51 -0.62 28.93
C GLN A 97 -4.56 0.06 29.95
N ALA A 98 -3.34 0.40 29.56
CA ALA A 98 -2.38 1.06 30.46
C ALA A 98 -2.22 2.54 30.10
N LYS A 99 -2.83 3.39 30.94
CA LYS A 99 -2.73 4.87 31.04
C LYS A 99 -3.54 5.71 30.04
N LEU A 100 -4.73 6.11 30.47
CA LEU A 100 -5.01 7.54 30.58
C LEU A 100 -4.77 7.96 32.04
N PRO A 101 -3.93 8.97 32.33
CA PRO A 101 -4.07 9.76 33.56
C PRO A 101 -5.32 10.64 33.51
#